data_AF-A0A0G1RAR9-F1
#
_entry.id   AF-A0A0G1RAR9-F1
#
_cell.length_a   1.000
_cell.length_b   1.000
_cell.length_c   1.000
_cell.angle_alpha   90.00
_cell.angle_beta   90.00
_cell.angle_gamma   90.00
#
_symmetry.space_group_name_H-M   'P 1'
#
loop_
_entity.id
_entity.type
_entity.pdbx_description
1 polymer ?
#
loop_
_entity_poly.entity_id
_entity_poly.type
_entity_poly.pdbx_seq_one_letter_code
_entity_poly.pdbx_strand_id
1 'polypeptide(L)'
;MYLYDDGGNLGLFVADQGDVGIGTDTPDSVLHVDVGAQDKNIKFSADATFSTGLDLFSGTQYSQLMQETTGELSLKNRNQDENIQFLVNDGGVLTTAMTVEGSSSEVGIGTSLPEERLTVSDNIQLGITDSTRYIYFDNGTANNGGFRYNATSDVMEYSDDGTTWTAFSALTSGLVTSVSNSDGTLTISPTTGDVVASLNLSNANTWLALQTFNQLAGDC
;
A
#
# COMPACT_ATOMS: atom_id res chain seq x y z
N MET A 1 32.29 22.66 -34.50
CA MET A 1 31.91 22.38 -35.92
C MET A 1 30.40 22.55 -36.06
N TYR A 2 29.90 23.20 -37.11
CA TYR A 2 28.46 23.40 -37.35
C TYR A 2 28.00 22.59 -38.56
N LEU A 3 26.87 21.92 -38.45
CA LEU A 3 26.14 21.28 -39.55
C LEU A 3 24.71 21.83 -39.57
N TYR A 4 24.27 22.32 -40.72
CA TYR A 4 22.93 22.88 -40.93
C TYR A 4 22.08 21.93 -41.77
N ASP A 5 20.76 21.98 -41.58
CA ASP A 5 19.80 21.31 -42.47
C ASP A 5 19.69 22.03 -43.83
N ASP A 6 18.88 21.48 -44.75
CA ASP A 6 18.64 22.06 -46.08
C ASP A 6 17.81 23.35 -46.05
N GLY A 7 17.17 23.66 -44.92
CA GLY A 7 16.47 24.91 -44.63
C GLY A 7 17.33 25.98 -43.95
N GLY A 8 18.60 25.69 -43.64
CA GLY A 8 19.53 26.59 -42.96
C GLY A 8 19.38 26.63 -41.43
N ASN A 9 18.61 25.73 -40.82
CA ASN A 9 18.55 25.61 -39.37
C ASN A 9 19.74 24.82 -38.85
N LEU A 10 20.21 25.14 -37.64
CA LEU A 10 21.28 24.39 -37.00
C LEU A 10 20.80 22.96 -36.69
N GLY A 11 21.46 21.96 -37.27
CA GLY A 11 21.19 20.56 -37.01
C GLY A 11 22.09 20.00 -35.90
N LEU A 12 23.41 20.13 -36.07
CA LEU A 12 24.42 19.62 -35.14
C LEU A 12 25.50 20.68 -34.90
N PHE A 13 25.87 20.86 -33.64
CA PHE A 13 27.01 21.66 -33.22
C PHE A 13 27.94 20.83 -32.33
N VAL A 14 29.25 21.00 -32.52
CA VAL A 14 30.28 20.48 -31.60
C VAL A 14 31.04 21.68 -31.04
N ALA A 15 30.90 21.89 -29.73
CA ALA A 15 31.54 22.96 -28.99
C ALA A 15 33.04 22.72 -28.80
N ASP A 16 33.78 23.79 -28.48
CA ASP A 16 35.13 23.64 -27.96
C ASP A 16 35.04 22.88 -26.62
N GLN A 17 35.87 21.85 -26.46
CA GLN A 17 35.82 20.81 -25.40
C GLN A 17 34.92 19.59 -25.67
N GLY A 18 34.21 19.55 -26.80
CA GLY A 18 33.64 18.32 -27.35
C GLY A 18 32.17 18.05 -27.03
N ASP A 19 31.49 18.95 -26.31
CA ASP A 19 30.05 18.85 -26.09
C ASP A 19 29.29 18.96 -27.41
N VAL A 20 28.25 18.13 -27.57
CA VAL A 20 27.47 18.00 -28.80
C VAL A 20 26.08 18.58 -28.59
N GLY A 21 25.75 19.62 -29.34
CA GLY A 21 24.39 20.15 -29.46
C GLY A 21 23.67 19.58 -30.68
N ILE A 22 22.44 19.12 -30.53
CA ILE A 22 21.51 18.87 -31.63
C ILE A 22 20.42 19.92 -31.55
N GLY A 23 20.33 20.81 -32.53
CA GLY A 23 19.39 21.94 -32.53
C GLY A 23 19.82 23.18 -31.72
N THR A 24 20.99 23.15 -31.06
CA THR A 24 21.53 24.27 -30.24
C THR A 24 23.03 24.47 -30.46
N ASP A 25 23.51 25.72 -30.39
CA ASP A 25 24.94 26.09 -30.41
C ASP A 25 25.50 26.42 -29.01
N THR A 26 24.69 26.28 -27.96
CA THR A 26 25.10 26.47 -26.56
C THR A 26 24.76 25.22 -25.72
N PRO A 27 25.37 24.05 -26.00
CA PRO A 27 25.16 22.87 -25.18
C PRO A 27 25.70 23.13 -23.76
N ASP A 28 24.93 22.70 -22.76
CA ASP A 28 25.26 22.80 -21.31
C ASP A 28 25.52 21.41 -20.68
N SER A 29 25.60 20.38 -21.52
CA SER A 29 25.92 19.00 -21.18
C SER A 29 26.60 18.32 -22.38
N VAL A 30 27.23 17.17 -22.15
CA VAL A 30 27.98 16.43 -23.18
C VAL A 30 27.15 16.14 -24.44
N LEU A 31 25.85 15.87 -24.26
CA LEU A 31 24.87 15.81 -25.34
C LEU A 31 23.64 16.62 -24.93
N HIS A 32 23.45 17.76 -25.57
CA HIS A 32 22.26 18.59 -25.43
C HIS A 32 21.40 18.46 -26.70
N VAL A 33 20.18 17.94 -26.58
CA VAL A 33 19.21 17.93 -27.68
C VAL A 33 18.14 18.98 -27.41
N ASP A 34 18.19 20.08 -28.15
CA ASP A 34 17.18 21.13 -28.10
C ASP A 34 16.12 20.88 -29.18
N VAL A 35 14.91 20.55 -28.73
CA VAL A 35 13.77 20.26 -29.62
C VAL A 35 12.96 21.51 -30.00
N GLY A 36 13.30 22.66 -29.42
CA GLY A 36 12.61 23.94 -29.61
C GLY A 36 11.22 23.98 -28.98
N ALA A 37 10.38 24.91 -29.43
CA ALA A 37 9.01 25.15 -28.92
C ALA A 37 7.95 24.16 -29.42
N GLN A 38 8.37 23.00 -29.95
CA GLN A 38 7.48 21.98 -30.50
C GLN A 38 7.64 20.69 -29.70
N ASP A 39 6.53 19.98 -29.47
CA ASP A 39 6.56 18.66 -28.86
C ASP A 39 7.27 17.67 -29.81
N LYS A 40 8.55 17.41 -29.59
CA LYS A 40 9.32 16.38 -30.29
C LYS A 40 9.97 15.44 -29.26
N ASN A 41 9.99 14.16 -29.59
CA ASN A 41 10.63 13.13 -28.77
C ASN A 41 12.01 12.77 -29.34
N ILE A 42 12.92 12.36 -28.47
CA ILE A 42 14.07 11.55 -28.87
C ILE A 42 13.57 10.11 -29.02
N LYS A 43 13.56 9.59 -30.25
CA LYS A 43 13.08 8.24 -30.54
C LYS A 43 14.24 7.25 -30.50
N PHE A 44 14.14 6.29 -29.59
CA PHE A 44 14.90 5.04 -29.65
C PHE A 44 14.01 3.97 -30.30
N SER A 45 14.55 3.19 -31.23
CA SER A 45 13.79 2.13 -31.91
C SER A 45 14.69 0.96 -32.25
N ALA A 46 14.13 -0.24 -32.17
CA ALA A 46 14.74 -1.47 -32.65
C ALA A 46 13.68 -2.30 -33.41
N ASP A 47 14.15 -3.30 -34.17
CA ASP A 47 13.24 -4.24 -34.85
C ASP A 47 12.48 -5.11 -33.85
N ALA A 48 11.38 -5.73 -34.28
CA ALA A 48 10.40 -6.42 -33.41
C ALA A 48 10.96 -7.55 -32.51
N THR A 49 12.21 -7.96 -32.72
CA THR A 49 12.88 -9.00 -31.92
C THR A 49 13.88 -8.45 -30.91
N PHE A 50 14.00 -7.13 -30.78
CA PHE A 50 15.00 -6.48 -29.93
C PHE A 50 14.38 -5.44 -29.00
N SER A 51 14.91 -5.35 -27.79
CA SER A 51 14.61 -4.26 -26.85
C SER A 51 15.35 -2.99 -27.26
N THR A 52 14.84 -1.82 -26.87
CA THR A 52 15.51 -0.52 -27.07
C THR A 52 15.36 0.33 -25.83
N GLY A 53 16.33 1.20 -25.55
CA GLY A 53 16.29 2.00 -24.33
C GLY A 53 17.56 2.80 -24.10
N LEU A 54 17.66 3.30 -22.87
CA LEU A 54 18.81 4.04 -22.36
C LEU A 54 19.50 3.21 -21.28
N ASP A 55 20.80 2.99 -21.46
CA ASP A 55 21.67 2.38 -20.46
C ASP A 55 22.48 3.45 -19.73
N LEU A 56 22.52 3.37 -18.40
CA LEU A 56 23.32 4.26 -17.54
C LEU A 56 24.38 3.40 -16.84
N PHE A 57 25.65 3.62 -17.18
CA PHE A 57 26.79 2.85 -16.65
C PHE A 57 27.60 3.65 -15.62
N SER A 58 28.12 2.94 -14.62
CA SER A 58 29.16 3.40 -13.69
C SER A 58 30.16 2.27 -13.45
N GLY A 59 31.22 2.22 -14.25
CA GLY A 59 32.17 1.10 -14.25
C GLY A 59 31.49 -0.20 -14.73
N THR A 60 31.39 -1.20 -13.84
CA THR A 60 30.68 -2.46 -14.11
C THR A 60 29.20 -2.42 -13.73
N GLN A 61 28.77 -1.34 -13.06
CA GLN A 61 27.40 -1.19 -12.59
C GLN A 61 26.55 -0.52 -13.67
N TYR A 62 25.30 -0.94 -13.81
CA TYR A 62 24.40 -0.27 -14.75
C TYR A 62 22.92 -0.35 -14.37
N SER A 63 22.17 0.61 -14.88
CA SER A 63 20.71 0.68 -14.79
C SER A 63 20.13 1.05 -16.15
N GLN A 64 18.87 0.72 -16.38
CA GLN A 64 18.27 0.86 -17.70
C GLN A 64 16.83 1.39 -17.63
N LEU A 65 16.46 2.17 -18.63
CA LEU A 65 15.09 2.48 -19.00
C LEU A 65 14.85 1.88 -20.39
N MET A 66 14.06 0.82 -20.50
CA MET A 66 13.94 0.06 -21.75
C MET A 66 12.50 -0.30 -22.10
N GLN A 67 12.17 -0.29 -23.39
CA GLN A 67 11.08 -1.10 -23.90
C GLN A 67 11.61 -2.51 -24.22
N GLU A 68 10.98 -3.52 -23.63
CA GLU A 68 11.30 -4.94 -23.86
C GLU A 68 10.74 -5.46 -25.18
N THR A 69 11.25 -6.59 -25.64
CA THR A 69 10.72 -7.32 -26.81
C THR A 69 9.25 -7.70 -26.68
N THR A 70 8.72 -7.77 -25.45
CA THR A 70 7.30 -8.00 -25.13
C THR A 70 6.44 -6.73 -25.26
N GLY A 71 7.05 -5.56 -25.44
CA GLY A 71 6.39 -4.25 -25.40
C GLY A 71 6.32 -3.61 -24.02
N GLU A 72 6.75 -4.31 -22.96
CA GLU A 72 6.78 -3.79 -21.59
C GLU A 72 7.81 -2.67 -21.43
N LEU A 73 7.45 -1.61 -20.70
CA LEU A 73 8.41 -0.59 -20.27
C LEU A 73 9.01 -1.03 -18.94
N SER A 74 10.34 -1.13 -18.88
CA SER A 74 11.07 -1.53 -17.70
C SER A 74 11.99 -0.42 -17.18
N LEU A 75 12.00 -0.26 -15.86
CA LEU A 75 13.00 0.48 -15.09
C LEU A 75 13.79 -0.58 -14.33
N LYS A 76 15.09 -0.68 -14.60
CA LYS A 76 15.92 -1.80 -14.11
C LYS A 76 17.14 -1.28 -13.41
N ASN A 77 17.32 -1.66 -12.15
CA ASN A 77 18.65 -1.75 -11.56
C ASN A 77 19.20 -3.14 -11.88
N ARG A 78 20.34 -3.21 -12.57
CA ARG A 78 20.98 -4.48 -12.97
C ARG A 78 22.12 -4.88 -12.03
N ASN A 79 22.34 -4.08 -10.99
CA ASN A 79 23.30 -4.36 -9.96
C ASN A 79 22.68 -5.32 -8.95
N GLN A 80 23.48 -6.28 -8.48
CA GLN A 80 23.04 -7.28 -7.53
C GLN A 80 22.61 -6.61 -6.22
N ASP A 81 21.40 -6.93 -5.76
CA ASP A 81 20.84 -6.50 -4.47
C ASP A 81 20.67 -4.98 -4.31
N GLU A 82 20.76 -4.20 -5.40
CA GLU A 82 20.63 -2.75 -5.36
C GLU A 82 19.21 -2.26 -5.70
N ASN A 83 18.82 -1.14 -5.11
CA ASN A 83 17.46 -0.64 -5.12
C ASN A 83 17.10 0.16 -6.37
N ILE A 84 15.80 0.30 -6.65
CA ILE A 84 15.27 1.41 -7.45
C ILE A 84 14.65 2.41 -6.49
N GLN A 85 15.07 3.68 -6.54
CA GLN A 85 14.59 4.73 -5.64
C GLN A 85 13.90 5.85 -6.41
N PHE A 86 12.77 6.30 -5.86
CA PHE A 86 12.07 7.50 -6.28
C PHE A 86 12.26 8.54 -5.19
N LEU A 87 13.09 9.53 -5.48
CA LEU A 87 13.48 10.58 -4.56
C LEU A 87 12.72 11.86 -4.90
N VAL A 88 12.28 12.58 -3.88
CA VAL A 88 11.70 13.92 -4.00
C VAL A 88 12.59 14.92 -3.30
N ASN A 89 12.71 16.12 -3.86
CA ASN A 89 13.32 17.23 -3.13
C ASN A 89 12.27 17.82 -2.19
N ASP A 90 12.46 17.63 -0.90
CA ASP A 90 11.67 18.26 0.15
C ASP A 90 12.54 19.30 0.86
N GLY A 91 12.26 20.58 0.62
CA GLY A 91 12.95 21.68 1.29
C GLY A 91 14.47 21.75 1.06
N GLY A 92 14.98 21.21 -0.05
CA GLY A 92 16.41 21.16 -0.37
C GLY A 92 17.10 19.84 -0.02
N VAL A 93 16.37 18.89 0.59
CA VAL A 93 16.87 17.55 0.91
C VAL A 93 16.21 16.53 -0.01
N LEU A 94 17.00 15.61 -0.57
CA LEU A 94 16.44 14.47 -1.28
C LEU A 94 15.94 13.44 -0.26
N THR A 95 14.64 13.21 -0.26
CA THR A 95 13.96 12.25 0.61
C THR A 95 13.39 11.12 -0.25
N THR A 96 13.49 9.89 0.24
CA THR A 96 12.93 8.71 -0.42
C THR A 96 11.41 8.72 -0.33
N ALA A 97 10.73 8.90 -1.46
CA ALA A 97 9.28 8.76 -1.55
C ALA A 97 8.87 7.30 -1.75
N MET A 98 9.63 6.54 -2.55
CA MET A 98 9.40 5.12 -2.77
C MET A 98 10.73 4.40 -3.04
N THR A 99 10.82 3.15 -2.57
CA THR A 99 11.93 2.23 -2.86
C THR A 99 11.36 0.90 -3.34
N VAL A 100 11.91 0.36 -4.42
CA VAL A 100 11.83 -1.08 -4.73
C VAL A 100 13.16 -1.68 -4.32
N GLU A 101 13.14 -2.51 -3.29
CA GLU A 101 14.33 -3.03 -2.64
C GLU A 101 14.89 -4.22 -3.45
N GLY A 102 16.20 -4.19 -3.72
CA GLY A 102 16.85 -5.10 -4.66
C GLY A 102 17.10 -6.51 -4.13
N SER A 103 17.31 -6.68 -2.82
CA SER A 103 17.66 -7.98 -2.20
C SER A 103 16.45 -8.85 -1.86
N SER A 104 15.30 -8.23 -1.62
CA SER A 104 14.05 -8.80 -1.08
C SER A 104 12.85 -8.59 -2.00
N SER A 105 12.97 -7.71 -3.01
CA SER A 105 11.88 -7.35 -3.94
C SER A 105 10.66 -6.73 -3.23
N GLU A 106 10.91 -6.01 -2.13
CA GLU A 106 9.89 -5.35 -1.33
C GLU A 106 9.71 -3.89 -1.76
N VAL A 107 8.50 -3.35 -1.56
CA VAL A 107 8.20 -1.94 -1.85
C VAL A 107 8.09 -1.16 -0.55
N GLY A 108 8.96 -0.18 -0.37
CA GLY A 108 8.87 0.83 0.66
C GLY A 108 8.22 2.11 0.14
N ILE A 109 7.28 2.69 0.89
CA ILE A 109 6.72 4.02 0.67
C ILE A 109 7.13 4.92 1.83
N GLY A 110 7.90 5.97 1.55
CA GLY A 110 8.51 6.84 2.56
C GLY A 110 9.65 6.20 3.36
N THR A 111 10.10 4.99 2.99
CA THR A 111 11.23 4.27 3.61
C THR A 111 12.16 3.70 2.53
N SER A 112 13.45 3.61 2.85
CA SER A 112 14.46 2.91 2.05
C SER A 112 14.77 1.49 2.56
N LEU A 113 14.20 1.10 3.69
CA LEU A 113 14.40 -0.19 4.35
C LEU A 113 13.02 -0.79 4.66
N PRO A 114 12.30 -1.29 3.65
CA PRO A 114 11.10 -2.08 3.92
C PRO A 114 11.46 -3.32 4.77
N GLU A 115 10.53 -3.73 5.64
CA GLU A 115 10.65 -4.94 6.47
C GLU A 115 9.66 -6.03 6.04
N GLU A 116 8.77 -5.69 5.11
CA GLU A 116 7.71 -6.52 4.53
C GLU A 116 7.45 -6.07 3.09
N ARG A 117 6.83 -6.94 2.30
CA ARG A 117 6.52 -6.73 0.86
C ARG A 117 5.95 -5.36 0.52
N LEU A 118 5.14 -4.80 1.42
CA LEU A 118 4.74 -3.39 1.39
C LEU A 118 4.96 -2.80 2.77
N THR A 119 5.94 -1.90 2.87
CA THR A 119 6.18 -1.11 4.10
C THR A 119 5.86 0.35 3.82
N VAL A 120 5.08 0.98 4.70
CA VAL A 120 4.76 2.41 4.63
C VAL A 120 5.22 3.06 5.93
N SER A 121 6.07 4.09 5.85
CA SER A 121 6.59 4.78 7.03
C SER A 121 5.51 5.53 7.82
N ASP A 122 4.48 5.99 7.11
CA ASP A 122 3.37 6.78 7.64
C ASP A 122 2.04 6.01 7.50
N ASN A 123 0.93 6.74 7.63
CA ASN A 123 -0.41 6.18 7.52
C ASN A 123 -0.77 5.79 6.08
N ILE A 124 -1.53 4.70 5.93
CA ILE A 124 -2.20 4.34 4.68
C ILE A 124 -3.57 5.02 4.63
N GLN A 125 -3.70 6.05 3.81
CA GLN A 125 -4.98 6.70 3.55
C GLN A 125 -5.69 6.08 2.34
N LEU A 126 -6.89 5.53 2.56
CA LEU A 126 -7.71 4.96 1.49
C LEU A 126 -8.66 6.03 0.93
N GLY A 127 -8.14 6.88 0.05
CA GLY A 127 -8.92 7.93 -0.63
C GLY A 127 -9.12 9.22 0.19
N ILE A 128 -9.61 10.26 -0.48
CA ILE A 128 -9.66 11.65 0.03
C ILE A 128 -11.08 12.21 0.19
N THR A 129 -12.09 11.42 -0.17
CA THR A 129 -13.51 11.76 -0.03
C THR A 129 -14.18 10.79 0.92
N ASP A 130 -15.24 11.25 1.57
CA ASP A 130 -16.07 10.42 2.42
C ASP A 130 -16.84 9.40 1.57
N SER A 131 -16.41 8.14 1.65
CA SER A 131 -16.97 7.03 0.92
C SER A 131 -16.44 5.73 1.52
N THR A 132 -17.16 4.63 1.33
CA THR A 132 -16.73 3.32 1.83
C THR A 132 -15.42 2.89 1.18
N ARG A 133 -14.51 2.34 1.97
CA ARG A 133 -13.15 1.96 1.56
C ARG A 133 -12.78 0.62 2.14
N TYR A 134 -12.14 -0.21 1.33
CA TYR A 134 -11.92 -1.61 1.63
C TYR A 134 -10.43 -1.95 1.60
N ILE A 135 -10.05 -2.88 2.46
CA ILE A 135 -8.88 -3.74 2.29
C ILE A 135 -9.44 -5.13 2.04
N TYR A 136 -9.26 -5.65 0.83
CA TYR A 136 -9.81 -6.94 0.42
C TYR A 136 -8.83 -8.08 0.64
N PHE A 137 -9.36 -9.23 1.03
CA PHE A 137 -8.72 -10.54 1.01
C PHE A 137 -9.45 -11.39 -0.01
N ASP A 138 -8.73 -11.86 -1.03
CA ASP A 138 -9.28 -12.82 -1.99
C ASP A 138 -9.71 -14.10 -1.26
N ASN A 139 -10.98 -14.48 -1.44
CA ASN A 139 -11.56 -15.70 -0.88
C ASN A 139 -11.90 -16.75 -1.97
N GLY A 140 -11.44 -16.54 -3.20
CA GLY A 140 -11.69 -17.42 -4.34
C GLY A 140 -13.08 -17.26 -4.96
N THR A 141 -13.80 -16.18 -4.65
CA THR A 141 -15.11 -15.87 -5.24
C THR A 141 -15.12 -14.51 -5.93
N ALA A 142 -16.23 -14.13 -6.57
CA ALA A 142 -16.38 -12.80 -7.14
C ALA A 142 -16.46 -11.67 -6.08
N ASN A 143 -16.74 -12.03 -4.82
CA ASN A 143 -16.85 -11.09 -3.71
C ASN A 143 -15.75 -11.38 -2.70
N ASN A 144 -14.74 -10.52 -2.63
CA ASN A 144 -13.63 -10.68 -1.70
C ASN A 144 -14.07 -10.35 -0.26
N GLY A 145 -13.59 -11.14 0.71
CA GLY A 145 -13.64 -10.76 2.12
C GLY A 145 -12.77 -9.54 2.40
N GLY A 146 -12.80 -8.98 3.60
CA GLY A 146 -11.99 -7.81 3.91
C GLY A 146 -12.35 -7.07 5.19
N PHE A 147 -11.66 -5.96 5.37
CA PHE A 147 -12.02 -4.89 6.30
C PHE A 147 -12.49 -3.68 5.51
N ARG A 148 -13.43 -2.90 6.04
CA ARG A 148 -13.82 -1.63 5.44
C ARG A 148 -14.14 -0.57 6.48
N TYR A 149 -13.99 0.69 6.07
CA TYR A 149 -14.76 1.78 6.67
C TYR A 149 -16.03 1.96 5.86
N ASN A 150 -17.20 1.85 6.48
CA ASN A 150 -18.49 2.11 5.85
C ASN A 150 -18.91 3.56 6.08
N ALA A 151 -18.80 4.38 5.05
CA ALA A 151 -19.14 5.82 5.12
C ALA A 151 -20.65 6.09 5.24
N THR A 152 -21.51 5.10 5.03
CA THR A 152 -22.96 5.29 5.25
C THR A 152 -23.33 5.16 6.73
N SER A 153 -22.61 4.31 7.46
CA SER A 153 -22.86 4.00 8.88
C SER A 153 -21.76 4.49 9.82
N ASP A 154 -20.70 5.12 9.30
CA ASP A 154 -19.53 5.63 10.03
C ASP A 154 -18.88 4.59 10.96
N VAL A 155 -18.81 3.34 10.50
CA VAL A 155 -18.23 2.23 11.28
C VAL A 155 -17.22 1.42 10.48
N MET A 156 -16.26 0.85 11.21
CA MET A 156 -15.40 -0.20 10.69
C MET A 156 -16.19 -1.51 10.63
N GLU A 157 -16.09 -2.24 9.54
CA GLU A 157 -16.78 -3.52 9.33
C GLU A 157 -15.81 -4.55 8.76
N TYR A 158 -16.11 -5.84 8.93
CA TYR A 158 -15.39 -6.95 8.31
C TYR A 158 -16.35 -7.91 7.62
N SER A 159 -15.83 -8.67 6.67
CA SER A 159 -16.56 -9.71 5.94
C SER A 159 -15.61 -10.82 5.53
N ASP A 160 -16.05 -12.07 5.61
CA ASP A 160 -15.33 -13.24 5.10
C ASP A 160 -15.79 -13.61 3.68
N ASP A 161 -17.06 -13.38 3.36
CA ASP A 161 -17.69 -13.72 2.08
C ASP A 161 -17.77 -12.56 1.07
N GLY A 162 -17.41 -11.35 1.49
CA GLY A 162 -17.51 -10.12 0.70
C GLY A 162 -18.93 -9.59 0.49
N THR A 163 -19.96 -10.30 0.96
CA THR A 163 -21.37 -9.96 0.77
C THR A 163 -22.01 -9.42 2.04
N THR A 164 -21.72 -10.05 3.18
CA THR A 164 -22.26 -9.69 4.48
C THR A 164 -21.18 -9.01 5.29
N TRP A 165 -21.42 -7.75 5.67
CA TRP A 165 -20.46 -6.94 6.41
C TRP A 165 -20.93 -6.73 7.84
N THR A 166 -20.11 -7.17 8.77
CA THR A 166 -20.38 -7.09 10.20
C THR A 166 -19.59 -5.94 10.79
N ALA A 167 -20.28 -5.00 11.44
CA ALA A 167 -19.61 -3.91 12.13
C ALA A 167 -18.75 -4.45 13.28
N PHE A 168 -17.52 -3.94 13.38
CA PHE A 168 -16.82 -3.87 14.66
C PHE A 168 -17.58 -2.85 15.50
N SER A 169 -18.66 -3.31 16.15
CA SER A 169 -19.55 -2.47 16.95
C SER A 169 -18.74 -1.46 17.77
N ALA A 170 -19.03 -0.17 17.59
CA ALA A 170 -18.35 0.91 18.29
C ALA A 170 -18.65 0.84 19.79
N LEU A 171 -17.95 0.01 20.57
CA LEU A 171 -17.99 -0.09 22.05
C LEU A 171 -19.41 -0.10 22.71
N THR A 172 -20.48 -0.28 21.94
CA THR A 172 -21.87 -0.07 22.36
C THR A 172 -22.74 -1.31 22.18
N SER A 173 -22.26 -2.33 21.46
CA SER A 173 -22.98 -3.58 21.24
C SER A 173 -22.03 -4.77 21.39
N GLY A 174 -22.00 -5.35 22.58
CA GLY A 174 -21.04 -6.39 22.99
C GLY A 174 -20.66 -6.26 24.46
N LEU A 175 -20.89 -5.09 25.05
CA LEU A 175 -21.12 -5.00 26.49
C LEU A 175 -22.45 -5.69 26.79
N VAL A 176 -22.45 -6.56 27.78
CA VAL A 176 -23.68 -6.91 28.49
C VAL A 176 -24.15 -5.63 29.20
N THR A 177 -24.96 -4.81 28.53
CA THR A 177 -25.49 -3.56 29.10
C THR A 177 -26.51 -3.85 30.21
N SER A 178 -27.12 -5.03 30.17
CA SER A 178 -27.96 -5.58 31.24
C SER A 178 -28.15 -7.07 31.03
N VAL A 179 -28.19 -7.83 32.13
CA VAL A 179 -28.75 -9.18 32.15
C VAL A 179 -30.08 -9.11 32.87
N SER A 180 -31.19 -9.10 32.12
CA SER A 180 -32.53 -9.03 32.69
C SER A 180 -33.44 -10.07 32.05
N ASN A 181 -34.27 -10.73 32.85
CA ASN A 181 -35.36 -11.55 32.36
C ASN A 181 -36.69 -11.02 32.95
N SER A 182 -37.67 -10.70 32.10
CA SER A 182 -39.00 -10.25 32.50
C SER A 182 -39.91 -11.38 32.98
N ASP A 183 -39.60 -12.64 32.69
CA ASP A 183 -40.44 -13.81 32.99
C ASP A 183 -39.93 -14.69 34.16
N GLY A 184 -38.83 -14.29 34.81
CA GLY A 184 -38.52 -14.69 36.18
C GLY A 184 -37.23 -15.49 36.43
N THR A 185 -36.50 -15.97 35.42
CA THR A 185 -35.23 -16.71 35.66
C THR A 185 -34.11 -16.35 34.69
N LEU A 186 -32.98 -15.87 35.20
CA LEU A 186 -31.76 -15.74 34.39
C LEU A 186 -31.13 -17.12 34.15
N THR A 187 -31.08 -17.57 32.90
CA THR A 187 -30.41 -18.82 32.49
C THR A 187 -28.97 -18.53 32.02
N ILE A 188 -27.99 -19.27 32.57
CA ILE A 188 -26.56 -19.18 32.20
C ILE A 188 -26.19 -20.45 31.40
N SER A 189 -25.65 -20.30 30.18
CA SER A 189 -25.42 -21.39 29.21
C SER A 189 -24.17 -21.09 28.35
N PRO A 190 -23.40 -22.08 27.85
CA PRO A 190 -23.64 -23.53 27.91
C PRO A 190 -23.44 -24.14 29.30
N THR A 191 -24.17 -25.22 29.60
CA THR A 191 -23.94 -26.06 30.81
C THR A 191 -22.76 -27.02 30.66
N THR A 192 -22.00 -26.89 29.56
CA THR A 192 -20.78 -27.64 29.26
C THR A 192 -19.74 -26.70 28.65
N GLY A 193 -18.56 -26.63 29.25
CA GLY A 193 -17.56 -25.57 29.05
C GLY A 193 -17.54 -24.59 30.24
N ASP A 194 -16.53 -23.72 30.33
CA ASP A 194 -16.32 -22.87 31.50
C ASP A 194 -17.23 -21.64 31.50
N VAL A 195 -18.47 -21.81 31.94
CA VAL A 195 -19.30 -20.69 32.40
C VAL A 195 -19.45 -20.78 33.91
N VAL A 196 -18.64 -20.01 34.64
CA VAL A 196 -18.67 -19.91 36.11
C VAL A 196 -19.36 -18.61 36.50
N ALA A 197 -20.54 -18.74 37.11
CA ALA A 197 -21.17 -17.64 37.85
C ALA A 197 -21.12 -17.95 39.35
N SER A 198 -20.63 -17.01 40.14
CA SER A 198 -20.57 -17.13 41.59
C SER A 198 -21.21 -15.90 42.23
N LEU A 199 -21.95 -16.12 43.32
CA LEU A 199 -22.44 -15.08 44.18
C LEU A 199 -21.57 -15.03 45.43
N ASN A 200 -21.10 -13.84 45.82
CA ASN A 200 -20.34 -13.72 47.05
C ASN A 200 -21.28 -13.79 48.27
N LEU A 201 -21.42 -14.99 48.83
CA LEU A 201 -22.28 -15.25 49.99
C LEU A 201 -21.75 -14.67 51.31
N SER A 202 -20.51 -14.18 51.34
CA SER A 202 -19.97 -13.46 52.51
C SER A 202 -20.43 -12.00 52.59
N ASN A 203 -21.15 -11.50 51.57
CA ASN A 203 -21.80 -10.19 51.56
C ASN A 203 -23.32 -10.32 51.65
N ALA A 204 -23.98 -9.22 52.04
CA ALA A 204 -25.44 -9.17 52.08
C ALA A 204 -26.02 -9.24 50.66
N ASN A 205 -26.74 -10.32 50.37
CA ASN A 205 -27.47 -10.50 49.12
C ASN A 205 -28.96 -10.20 49.39
N THR A 206 -29.53 -9.23 48.67
CA THR A 206 -30.94 -8.82 48.85
C THR A 206 -31.80 -9.51 47.80
N TRP A 207 -32.73 -10.34 48.26
CA TRP A 207 -33.68 -11.04 47.40
C TRP A 207 -35.08 -10.48 47.63
N LEU A 208 -35.75 -10.02 46.58
CA LEU A 208 -37.11 -9.49 46.67
C LEU A 208 -38.18 -10.61 46.67
N ALA A 209 -37.78 -11.86 46.44
CA ALA A 209 -38.62 -13.04 46.45
C ALA A 209 -37.88 -14.25 47.03
N LEU A 210 -38.64 -15.24 47.52
CA LEU A 210 -38.13 -16.49 48.11
C LEU A 210 -37.23 -17.23 47.12
N GLN A 211 -36.04 -17.62 47.57
CA GLN A 211 -35.13 -18.48 46.82
C GLN A 211 -35.31 -19.93 47.28
N THR A 212 -35.39 -20.87 46.33
CA THR A 212 -35.39 -22.30 46.63
C THR A 212 -34.06 -22.90 46.21
N PHE A 213 -33.32 -23.44 47.18
CA PHE A 213 -32.09 -24.18 46.91
C PHE A 213 -32.39 -25.66 47.06
N ASN A 214 -32.29 -26.41 45.96
CA ASN A 214 -32.41 -27.86 45.98
C ASN A 214 -31.11 -28.46 46.51
N GLN A 215 -30.87 -28.37 47.82
CA GLN A 215 -29.81 -29.17 48.42
C GLN A 215 -30.31 -30.61 48.51
N LEU A 216 -29.64 -31.56 47.86
CA LEU A 216 -29.72 -32.97 48.27
C LEU A 216 -29.18 -33.01 49.70
N ALA A 217 -30.05 -33.30 50.66
CA ALA A 217 -29.64 -33.54 52.03
C ALA A 217 -28.57 -34.63 52.02
N GLY A 218 -27.33 -34.26 52.36
CA GLY A 218 -26.34 -35.22 52.79
C GLY A 218 -26.72 -35.62 54.20
N ASP A 219 -27.08 -36.89 54.37
CA ASP A 219 -27.36 -37.50 55.66
C ASP A 219 -26.20 -37.24 56.64
N CYS A 220 -26.55 -36.85 57.86
CA CYS A 220 -25.63 -36.77 59.00
C CYS A 220 -25.05 -38.14 59.36
#